data_AF-A0A151EC59-F1
#
_entry.id   AF-A0A151EC59-F1
#
_cell.length_a   1.000
_cell.length_b   1.000
_cell.length_c   1.000
_cell.angle_alpha   90.00
_cell.angle_beta   90.00
_cell.angle_gamma   90.00
#
_symmetry.space_group_name_H-M   'P 1'
#
loop_
_entity.id
_entity.type
_entity.pdbx_description
1 polymer ?
#
loop_
_entity_poly.entity_id
_entity_poly.type
_entity_poly.pdbx_seq_one_letter_code
_entity_poly.pdbx_strand_id
1 'polypeptide(L)'
;MSTIINIPIRELTLENIIDLFKIFCDSFELEMTARDVRFLKNRGFKGLKKEGVLEYRASLGTKFFIQQRGTDSIQVWVNTAEYNSALEQKKKYSEAIIDYFRK
;
A
#
# COMPACT_ATOMS: atom_id res chain seq x y z
N MET A 1 -2.75 12.34 -9.71
CA MET A 1 -1.49 12.31 -8.92
C MET A 1 -1.44 11.03 -8.12
N SER A 2 -0.33 10.29 -8.16
CA SER A 2 -0.02 9.15 -7.28
C SER A 2 1.14 9.57 -6.39
N THR A 3 1.05 9.36 -5.08
CA THR A 3 2.20 9.60 -4.19
C THR A 3 3.06 8.36 -4.22
N ILE A 4 4.33 8.54 -4.58
CA ILE A 4 5.34 7.49 -4.58
C ILE A 4 6.23 7.72 -3.37
N ILE A 5 6.25 6.76 -2.45
CA ILE A 5 7.13 6.78 -1.28
C ILE A 5 8.11 5.63 -1.42
N ASN A 6 9.42 5.94 -1.35
CA ASN A 6 10.47 4.93 -1.38
C ASN A 6 10.76 4.46 0.05
N ILE A 7 10.62 3.17 0.31
CA ILE A 7 10.88 2.56 1.63
C ILE A 7 12.05 1.59 1.48
N PRO A 8 13.04 1.58 2.38
CA PRO A 8 14.12 0.60 2.35
C PRO A 8 13.60 -0.86 2.41
N ILE A 9 14.09 -1.75 1.56
CA ILE A 9 13.67 -3.17 1.53
C ILE A 9 13.94 -3.90 2.85
N ARG A 10 14.93 -3.44 3.64
CA ARG A 10 15.25 -4.01 4.96
C ARG A 10 14.08 -3.91 5.94
N GLU A 11 13.14 -3.00 5.67
CA GLU A 11 11.93 -2.75 6.47
C GLU A 11 10.69 -3.43 5.86
N LEU A 12 10.87 -4.35 4.92
CA LEU A 12 9.77 -5.02 4.22
C LEU A 12 9.46 -6.38 4.83
N THR A 13 8.68 -6.38 5.91
CA THR A 13 8.07 -7.60 6.46
C THR A 13 6.60 -7.73 6.05
N LEU A 14 6.05 -8.93 6.22
CA LEU A 14 4.61 -9.16 6.05
C LEU A 14 3.77 -8.27 6.98
N GLU A 15 4.27 -8.00 8.18
CA GLU A 15 3.63 -7.12 9.16
C GLU A 15 3.59 -5.68 8.63
N ASN A 16 4.72 -5.17 8.13
CA ASN A 16 4.76 -3.82 7.55
C ASN A 16 3.84 -3.68 6.33
N ILE A 17 3.72 -4.72 5.48
CA ILE A 17 2.78 -4.70 4.35
C ILE A 17 1.33 -4.66 4.82
N ILE A 18 1.01 -5.39 5.89
CA ILE A 18 -0.32 -5.37 6.50
C ILE A 18 -0.61 -3.99 7.10
N ASP A 19 0.36 -3.38 7.78
CA ASP A 19 0.19 -2.05 8.37
C ASP A 19 0.08 -0.95 7.32
N LEU A 20 0.86 -1.02 6.23
CA LEU A 20 0.68 -0.15 5.07
C LEU A 20 -0.71 -0.28 4.46
N PHE A 21 -1.26 -1.50 4.43
CA PHE A 21 -2.62 -1.71 3.95
C PHE A 21 -3.67 -1.17 4.91
N LYS A 22 -3.46 -1.24 6.23
CA LYS A 22 -4.34 -0.59 7.22
C LYS A 22 -4.36 0.93 7.03
N ILE A 23 -3.18 1.55 6.91
CA ILE A 23 -3.05 2.99 6.64
C ILE A 23 -3.81 3.37 5.37
N PHE A 24 -3.73 2.53 4.33
CA PHE A 24 -4.52 2.69 3.12
C PHE A 24 -6.03 2.62 3.40
N CYS A 25 -6.50 1.58 4.09
CA CYS A 25 -7.91 1.44 4.44
C CYS A 25 -8.43 2.67 5.22
N ASP A 26 -7.70 3.11 6.24
CA ASP A 26 -8.06 4.26 7.07
C ASP A 26 -8.11 5.56 6.25
N SER A 27 -7.15 5.77 5.35
CA SER A 27 -7.06 6.98 4.52
C SER A 27 -8.16 7.11 3.48
N PHE A 28 -8.76 5.98 3.08
CA PHE A 28 -9.81 5.90 2.06
C PHE A 28 -11.16 5.48 2.64
N GLU A 29 -11.30 5.47 3.98
CA GLU A 29 -12.52 5.11 4.69
C GLU A 29 -13.05 3.71 4.29
N LEU A 30 -12.13 2.77 4.10
CA LEU A 30 -12.42 1.39 3.74
C LEU A 30 -12.30 0.48 4.97
N GLU A 31 -13.19 -0.51 5.06
CA GLU A 31 -13.07 -1.56 6.06
C GLU A 31 -12.02 -2.60 5.64
N MET A 32 -11.06 -2.90 6.52
CA MET A 32 -10.13 -4.01 6.32
C MET A 32 -10.80 -5.33 6.74
N THR A 33 -11.03 -6.22 5.79
CA THR A 33 -11.67 -7.52 6.02
C THR A 33 -10.66 -8.64 6.27
N ALA A 34 -11.11 -9.75 6.86
CA ALA A 34 -10.30 -10.96 7.00
C ALA A 34 -9.86 -11.56 5.65
N ARG A 35 -10.56 -11.25 4.54
CA ARG A 35 -10.17 -11.68 3.20
C ARG A 35 -8.93 -10.93 2.72
N ASP A 36 -8.85 -9.62 2.99
CA ASP A 36 -7.70 -8.79 2.62
C ASP A 36 -6.45 -9.27 3.34
N VAL A 37 -6.54 -9.51 4.65
CA VAL A 37 -5.45 -10.08 5.46
C VAL A 37 -4.97 -11.40 4.85
N ARG A 38 -5.89 -12.32 4.55
CA ARG A 38 -5.55 -13.62 3.94
C ARG A 38 -4.88 -13.46 2.58
N PHE A 39 -5.34 -12.52 1.75
CA PHE A 39 -4.71 -12.24 0.47
C PHE A 39 -3.27 -11.76 0.65
N LEU A 40 -3.04 -10.77 1.51
CA LEU A 40 -1.70 -10.21 1.77
C LEU A 40 -0.74 -11.30 2.28
N LYS A 41 -1.19 -12.12 3.23
CA LYS A 41 -0.41 -13.24 3.79
C LYS A 41 -0.06 -14.31 2.76
N ASN A 42 -1.02 -14.72 1.93
CA ASN A 42 -0.87 -15.91 1.08
C ASN A 42 -0.36 -15.61 -0.34
N ARG A 43 -0.79 -14.48 -0.91
CA ARG A 43 -0.54 -14.12 -2.31
C ARG A 43 0.22 -12.82 -2.45
N GLY A 44 -0.16 -11.77 -1.71
CA GLY A 44 0.47 -10.46 -1.80
C GLY A 44 1.98 -10.51 -1.52
N PHE A 45 2.36 -11.03 -0.35
CA PHE A 45 3.78 -11.11 0.03
C PHE A 45 4.60 -12.05 -0.85
N LYS A 46 4.01 -13.17 -1.29
CA LYS A 46 4.68 -14.10 -2.21
C LYS A 46 4.88 -13.49 -3.60
N GLY A 47 3.86 -12.78 -4.11
CA GLY A 47 3.93 -12.04 -5.38
C GLY A 47 5.00 -10.96 -5.32
N LEU A 48 5.03 -10.18 -4.24
CA LEU A 48 6.06 -9.16 -4.04
C LEU A 48 7.48 -9.73 -4.07
N LYS A 49 7.72 -10.88 -3.42
CA LYS A 49 9.04 -11.54 -3.44
C LYS A 49 9.43 -12.15 -4.78
N LYS A 50 8.47 -12.61 -5.59
CA LYS A 50 8.74 -13.31 -6.86
C LYS A 50 8.78 -12.36 -8.05
N GLU A 51 7.83 -11.44 -8.10
CA GLU A 51 7.57 -10.56 -9.24
C GLU A 51 7.98 -9.12 -8.96
N GLY A 52 8.39 -8.81 -7.72
CA GLY A 52 8.72 -7.45 -7.31
C GLY A 52 7.49 -6.53 -7.27
N VAL A 53 6.27 -7.08 -7.31
CA VAL A 53 5.03 -6.30 -7.33
C VAL A 53 3.95 -6.95 -6.47
N LEU A 54 3.21 -6.12 -5.74
CA LEU A 54 1.94 -6.44 -5.10
C LEU A 54 0.91 -5.44 -5.60
N GLU A 55 -0.12 -5.94 -6.28
CA GLU A 55 -1.31 -5.17 -6.63
C GLU A 55 -2.50 -5.75 -5.87
N TYR A 56 -3.26 -4.90 -5.20
CA TYR A 56 -4.51 -5.28 -4.57
C TYR A 56 -5.62 -4.27 -4.83
N ARG A 57 -6.83 -4.76 -5.08
CA ARG A 57 -8.02 -3.94 -5.30
C ARG A 57 -8.99 -4.18 -4.16
N ALA A 58 -9.06 -3.23 -3.23
CA ALA A 58 -9.93 -3.31 -2.06
C ALA A 58 -11.40 -3.03 -2.40
N SER A 59 -11.66 -2.12 -3.35
CA SER A 59 -13.02 -1.77 -3.80
C SER A 59 -13.05 -1.44 -5.30
N LEU A 60 -14.26 -1.26 -5.84
CA LEU A 60 -14.46 -0.79 -7.22
C LEU A 60 -13.86 0.61 -7.38
N GLY A 61 -12.64 0.65 -7.89
CA GLY A 61 -11.98 1.90 -8.29
C GLY A 61 -10.72 2.22 -7.49
N THR A 62 -10.52 1.63 -6.31
CA THR A 62 -9.36 1.93 -5.46
C THR A 62 -8.38 0.75 -5.41
N LYS A 63 -7.13 1.02 -5.79
CA LYS A 63 -6.04 0.05 -5.85
C LYS A 63 -4.88 0.45 -4.95
N PHE A 64 -4.39 -0.51 -4.20
CA PHE A 64 -3.16 -0.46 -3.41
C PHE A 64 -2.04 -1.15 -4.17
N PHE A 65 -0.89 -0.47 -4.32
CA PHE A 65 0.27 -0.99 -5.01
C PHE A 65 1.53 -0.89 -4.17
N ILE A 66 2.33 -1.96 -4.21
CA ILE A 66 3.72 -1.98 -3.76
C ILE A 66 4.59 -2.53 -4.90
N GLN A 67 5.68 -1.86 -5.24
CA GLN A 67 6.65 -2.34 -6.22
C GLN A 67 8.07 -2.24 -5.69
N GLN A 68 8.82 -3.33 -5.79
CA GLN A 68 10.24 -3.37 -5.56
C GLN A 68 10.99 -2.61 -6.66
N ARG A 69 11.82 -1.65 -6.26
CA ARG A 69 12.72 -0.88 -7.13
C ARG A 69 14.16 -1.19 -6.78
N GLY A 70 14.80 -1.95 -7.65
CA GLY A 70 16.16 -2.43 -7.45
C GLY A 70 16.28 -3.36 -6.24
N THR A 71 17.44 -3.35 -5.62
CA THR A 71 17.81 -4.24 -4.50
C THR A 71 17.45 -3.70 -3.14
N ASP A 72 17.17 -2.40 -3.03
CA ASP A 72 17.16 -1.72 -1.72
C ASP A 72 15.91 -0.89 -1.42
N SER A 73 14.98 -0.74 -2.36
CA SER A 73 13.78 0.08 -2.11
C SER A 73 12.49 -0.56 -2.63
N ILE A 74 11.38 -0.25 -1.97
CA ILE A 74 10.03 -0.42 -2.52
C ILE A 74 9.37 0.93 -2.72
N GLN A 75 8.45 0.99 -3.67
CA GLN A 75 7.56 2.10 -3.91
C GLN A 75 6.16 1.72 -3.52
N VAL A 76 5.49 2.57 -2.76
CA VAL A 76 4.07 2.40 -2.40
C VAL A 76 3.27 3.53 -3.00
N TRP A 77 2.15 3.21 -3.65
CA TRP A 77 1.20 4.21 -4.17
C TRP A 77 -0.22 3.67 -4.29
N VAL A 78 -1.16 4.57 -4.54
CA VAL A 78 -2.59 4.28 -4.70
C VAL A 78 -3.12 4.86 -5.99
N ASN A 79 -4.01 4.11 -6.66
CA ASN A 79 -4.80 4.61 -7.78
C ASN A 79 -6.29 4.56 -7.44
N THR A 80 -7.03 5.62 -7.75
CA THR A 80 -8.46 5.76 -7.47
C THR A 80 -9.20 6.17 -8.74
N ALA A 81 -10.38 5.60 -9.00
CA ALA A 81 -11.19 5.92 -10.17
C ALA A 81 -11.92 7.27 -10.04
N GLU A 82 -12.21 7.72 -8.82
CA GLU A 82 -12.88 9.01 -8.57
C GLU A 82 -11.85 10.12 -8.34
N TYR A 83 -12.02 11.27 -9.01
CA TYR A 83 -10.98 12.31 -9.09
C TYR A 83 -11.08 13.39 -7.98
N ASN A 84 -12.29 13.69 -7.47
CA ASN A 84 -12.52 14.87 -6.63
C ASN A 84 -12.32 14.64 -5.12
N SER A 85 -12.68 13.48 -4.57
CA SER A 85 -12.39 13.08 -3.17
C SER A 85 -10.96 12.51 -3.00
N ALA A 86 -10.34 12.12 -4.11
CA ALA A 86 -9.09 11.38 -4.09
C ALA A 86 -7.85 12.21 -3.80
N LEU A 87 -7.85 13.52 -4.04
CA LEU A 87 -6.63 14.32 -3.85
C LEU A 87 -6.28 14.47 -2.36
N GLU A 88 -7.28 14.77 -1.52
CA GLU A 88 -7.11 14.93 -0.08
C GLU A 88 -6.78 13.58 0.60
N GLN A 89 -7.50 12.52 0.25
CA GLN A 89 -7.24 11.17 0.76
C GLN A 89 -5.83 10.68 0.37
N LYS A 90 -5.38 10.97 -0.85
CA LYS A 90 -4.00 10.65 -1.27
C LYS A 90 -2.96 11.43 -0.47
N LYS A 91 -3.21 12.70 -0.13
CA LYS A 91 -2.32 13.47 0.76
C LYS A 91 -2.27 12.86 2.16
N LYS A 92 -3.43 12.59 2.78
CA LYS A 92 -3.54 11.92 4.09
C LYS A 92 -2.77 10.59 4.12
N TYR A 93 -2.96 9.77 3.10
CA TYR A 93 -2.25 8.50 2.94
C TYR A 93 -0.73 8.68 2.87
N SER A 94 -0.27 9.71 2.14
CA SER A 94 1.16 9.99 1.98
C SER A 94 1.81 10.39 3.30
N GLU A 95 1.16 11.29 4.02
CA GLU A 95 1.60 11.77 5.33
C GLU A 95 1.64 10.62 6.35
N ALA A 96 0.59 9.80 6.39
CA ALA A 96 0.51 8.66 7.29
C ALA A 96 1.61 7.61 7.04
N ILE A 97 1.96 7.32 5.78
CA ILE A 97 3.08 6.44 5.47
C ILE A 97 4.41 7.05 5.92
N ILE A 98 4.64 8.33 5.65
CA ILE A 98 5.88 9.00 6.06
C ILE A 98 6.03 8.96 7.58
N ASP A 99 4.96 9.23 8.32
CA ASP A 99 4.97 9.20 9.78
C ASP A 99 5.16 7.79 10.35
N TYR A 100 4.65 6.77 9.67
CA TYR A 100 4.87 5.37 10.04
C TYR A 100 6.36 4.98 9.96
N PHE A 101 7.10 5.45 8.96
CA PHE A 101 8.54 5.15 8.81
C PHE A 101 9.50 6.07 9.57
N ARG A 102 8.98 7.12 10.22
CA ARG A 102 9.79 8.03 11.06
C ARG A 102 9.89 7.58 12.52
N LYS A 103 9.05 6.62 12.96
CA LYS A 103 8.98 6.08 14.32
C LYS A 103 9.86 4.85 14.46
#